data_AF-A0A942FP52-F1
#
_entry.id   AF-A0A942FP52-F1
#
_cell.length_a   1.000
_cell.length_b   1.000
_cell.length_c   1.000
_cell.angle_alpha   90.00
_cell.angle_beta   90.00
_cell.angle_gamma   90.00
#
_symmetry.space_group_name_H-M   'P 1'
#
loop_
_entity.id
_entity.type
_entity.pdbx_description
1 polymer ?
#
loop_
_entity_poly.entity_id
_entity_poly.type
_entity_poly.pdbx_seq_one_letter_code
_entity_poly.pdbx_strand_id
1 'polypeptide(L)'
;MTRSQRILIGIGLATLIGLTAPLLTRAVVDSRAVDGKVQVFESQSQRLHKDLVLCLIKRPGALNVEVASHDFYTDPASGLALKVVDQGAVREVRAWLPEGKALDAAQLEQLKGCIG
;
A
#
# COMPACT_ATOMS: atom_id res chain seq x y z
N MET A 1 -4.21 -1.36 -48.46
CA MET A 1 -3.99 -1.83 -47.07
C MET A 1 -3.83 -3.34 -47.09
N THR A 2 -2.62 -3.84 -46.85
CA THR A 2 -2.28 -5.28 -46.99
C THR A 2 -2.54 -6.03 -45.68
N ARG A 3 -2.89 -7.32 -45.81
CA ARG A 3 -3.27 -8.26 -44.73
C ARG A 3 -2.24 -8.30 -43.57
N SER A 4 -0.96 -8.05 -43.86
CA SER A 4 0.13 -8.01 -42.88
C SER A 4 0.09 -6.83 -41.90
N GLN A 5 -0.47 -5.68 -42.28
CA GLN A 5 -0.59 -4.51 -41.37
C GLN A 5 -1.61 -4.74 -40.25
N ARG A 6 -2.66 -5.53 -40.51
CA ARG A 6 -3.71 -5.82 -39.52
C ARG A 6 -3.23 -6.78 -38.42
N ILE A 7 -2.31 -7.69 -38.74
CA ILE A 7 -1.75 -8.65 -37.78
C ILE A 7 -0.78 -7.96 -36.82
N LEU A 8 0.06 -7.05 -37.32
CA LEU A 8 0.97 -6.24 -36.50
C LEU A 8 0.22 -5.33 -35.51
N ILE A 9 -0.92 -4.75 -35.91
CA ILE A 9 -1.78 -3.96 -35.02
C ILE A 9 -2.45 -4.86 -33.97
N GLY A 10 -2.92 -6.05 -34.35
CA GLY A 10 -3.53 -7.01 -33.43
C GLY A 10 -2.56 -7.50 -32.34
N ILE A 11 -1.30 -7.77 -32.71
CA ILE A 11 -0.25 -8.17 -31.76
C ILE A 11 0.14 -7.00 -30.86
N GLY A 12 0.28 -5.78 -31.41
CA GLY A 12 0.60 -4.58 -30.64
C GLY A 12 -0.47 -4.21 -29.60
N LEU A 13 -1.75 -4.44 -29.90
CA LEU A 13 -2.84 -4.19 -28.95
C LEU A 13 -2.86 -5.23 -27.82
N ALA A 14 -2.60 -6.51 -28.14
CA ALA A 14 -2.57 -7.59 -27.16
C ALA A 14 -1.38 -7.47 -26.19
N THR A 15 -0.21 -7.03 -26.66
CA THR A 15 0.94 -6.74 -25.77
C THR A 15 0.70 -5.53 -24.88
N LEU A 16 0.01 -4.48 -25.36
CA LEU A 16 -0.35 -3.33 -24.52
C LEU A 16 -1.32 -3.71 -23.40
N ILE A 17 -2.34 -4.53 -23.68
CA ILE A 17 -3.30 -4.98 -22.67
C ILE A 17 -2.61 -5.88 -21.63
N GLY A 18 -1.71 -6.77 -22.07
CA GLY A 18 -0.91 -7.61 -21.17
C GLY A 18 0.00 -6.82 -20.23
N LEU A 19 0.52 -5.67 -20.69
CA LEU A 19 1.39 -4.79 -19.89
C LEU A 19 0.63 -3.97 -18.84
N THR A 20 -0.64 -3.64 -19.08
CA THR A 20 -1.44 -2.84 -18.13
C THR A 20 -2.14 -3.65 -17.04
N ALA A 21 -2.32 -4.96 -17.24
CA ALA A 21 -2.97 -5.85 -16.29
C ALA A 21 -2.38 -5.79 -14.85
N PRO A 22 -1.05 -5.82 -14.62
CA PRO A 22 -0.49 -5.76 -13.27
C PRO A 22 -0.64 -4.40 -12.58
N LEU A 23 -0.80 -3.31 -13.35
CA LEU A 23 -1.03 -1.97 -12.79
C LEU A 23 -2.48 -1.82 -12.30
N LEU A 24 -3.43 -2.37 -13.06
CA LEU A 24 -4.84 -2.34 -12.72
C LEU A 24 -5.14 -3.18 -11.48
N THR A 25 -4.54 -4.36 -11.35
CA THR A 25 -4.71 -5.19 -10.14
C THR A 25 -4.19 -4.49 -8.89
N ARG A 26 -3.03 -3.81 -8.99
CA ARG A 26 -2.45 -3.02 -7.89
C ARG A 26 -3.38 -1.89 -7.46
N ALA A 27 -3.89 -1.11 -8.41
CA ALA A 27 -4.81 0.00 -8.12
C ALA A 27 -6.10 -0.49 -7.45
N VAL A 28 -6.63 -1.65 -7.88
CA VAL A 28 -7.84 -2.23 -7.29
C VAL A 28 -7.59 -2.72 -5.86
N VAL A 29 -6.45 -3.37 -5.60
CA VAL A 29 -6.09 -3.83 -4.24
C VAL A 29 -5.91 -2.65 -3.29
N ASP A 30 -5.17 -1.64 -3.71
CA ASP A 30 -4.96 -0.40 -2.94
C ASP A 30 -6.30 0.30 -2.65
N SER A 31 -7.17 0.43 -3.65
CA SER A 31 -8.49 1.04 -3.49
C SER A 31 -9.37 0.25 -2.52
N ARG A 32 -9.41 -1.09 -2.63
CA ARG A 32 -10.18 -1.93 -1.72
C ARG A 32 -9.64 -1.92 -0.29
N ALA A 33 -8.32 -1.73 -0.12
CA ALA A 33 -7.72 -1.66 1.20
C ALA A 33 -8.16 -0.43 1.98
N VAL A 34 -8.54 0.66 1.30
CA VAL A 34 -8.97 1.94 1.92
C VAL A 34 -10.45 2.27 1.72
N ASP A 35 -11.18 1.48 0.93
CA ASP A 35 -12.60 1.70 0.68
C ASP A 35 -13.42 1.66 1.99
N GLY A 36 -14.29 2.66 2.18
CA GLY A 36 -15.05 2.84 3.42
C GLY A 36 -14.21 3.18 4.66
N LYS A 37 -12.93 3.56 4.51
CA LYS A 37 -12.04 3.94 5.61
C LYS A 37 -11.64 5.41 5.54
N VAL A 38 -11.39 6.00 6.70
CA VAL A 38 -10.91 7.37 6.86
C VAL A 38 -9.44 7.37 7.24
N GLN A 39 -8.69 8.35 6.75
CA GLN A 39 -7.29 8.50 7.14
C GLN A 39 -7.21 8.99 8.59
N VAL A 40 -6.50 8.25 9.44
CA VAL A 40 -6.39 8.51 10.88
C VAL A 40 -4.96 8.86 11.31
N PHE A 41 -3.99 8.66 10.42
CA PHE A 41 -2.58 8.96 10.70
C PHE A 41 -1.84 9.26 9.41
N GLU A 42 -0.91 10.22 9.51
CA GLU A 42 0.03 10.56 8.45
C GLU A 42 1.33 11.06 9.09
N SER A 43 2.47 10.55 8.63
CA SER A 43 3.77 11.01 9.08
C SER A 43 4.87 10.66 8.06
N GLN A 44 6.05 11.24 8.23
CA GLN A 44 7.21 10.99 7.39
C GLN A 44 8.31 10.32 8.20
N SER A 45 8.95 9.30 7.62
CA SER A 45 10.12 8.61 8.17
C SER A 45 11.35 8.87 7.30
N GLN A 46 12.50 9.08 7.94
CA GLN A 46 13.81 9.05 7.26
C GLN A 46 14.41 7.64 7.19
N ARG A 47 13.77 6.64 7.82
CA ARG A 47 14.27 5.26 7.80
C ARG A 47 14.21 4.69 6.40
N LEU A 48 15.12 3.78 6.10
CA LEU A 48 15.04 2.99 4.88
C LEU A 48 13.72 2.20 4.85
N HIS A 49 13.11 2.08 3.67
CA HIS A 49 11.84 1.38 3.48
C HIS A 49 11.85 0.00 4.15
N LYS A 50 12.91 -0.79 3.92
CA LYS A 50 13.07 -2.13 4.51
C LYS A 50 13.02 -2.11 6.04
N ASP A 51 13.69 -1.17 6.69
CA ASP A 51 13.78 -1.12 8.15
C ASP A 51 12.46 -0.64 8.77
N LEU A 52 11.80 0.31 8.10
CA LEU A 52 10.47 0.77 8.47
C LEU A 52 9.45 -0.38 8.41
N VAL A 53 9.41 -1.10 7.29
CA VAL A 53 8.49 -2.23 7.09
C VAL A 53 8.79 -3.38 8.04
N LEU A 54 10.06 -3.70 8.28
CA LEU A 54 10.44 -4.69 9.28
C LEU A 54 9.97 -4.29 10.68
N CYS A 55 10.04 -3.00 11.04
CA CYS A 55 9.50 -2.54 12.31
C CYS A 55 7.98 -2.67 12.38
N LEU A 56 7.26 -2.30 11.30
CA LEU A 56 5.80 -2.35 11.27
C LEU A 56 5.26 -3.78 11.36
N ILE A 57 5.91 -4.75 10.70
CA ILE A 57 5.42 -6.13 10.60
C ILE A 57 5.99 -7.04 11.69
N LYS A 58 7.29 -6.96 11.96
CA LYS A 58 7.97 -7.96 12.83
C LYS A 58 8.05 -7.55 14.29
N ARG A 59 7.83 -6.29 14.62
CA ARG A 59 7.91 -5.84 16.01
C ARG A 59 6.70 -6.37 16.78
N PRO A 60 6.89 -7.21 17.80
CA PRO A 60 5.77 -7.62 18.65
C PRO A 60 5.18 -6.38 19.33
N GLY A 61 3.86 -6.28 19.36
CA GLY A 61 3.16 -5.14 19.93
C GLY A 61 1.70 -5.05 19.50
N ALA A 62 1.17 -3.83 19.46
CA ALA A 62 -0.23 -3.54 19.17
C ALA A 62 -0.54 -3.47 17.65
N LEU A 63 0.47 -3.32 16.79
CA LEU A 63 0.29 -3.46 15.34
C LEU A 63 0.46 -4.92 14.94
N ASN A 64 -0.57 -5.48 14.30
CA ASN A 64 -0.54 -6.81 13.71
C ASN A 64 -0.85 -6.73 12.21
N VAL A 65 0.02 -6.04 11.47
CA VAL A 65 -0.18 -5.80 10.03
C VAL A 65 0.54 -6.85 9.19
N GLU A 66 -0.15 -7.30 8.15
CA GLU A 66 0.34 -8.24 7.15
C GLU A 66 0.58 -7.53 5.83
N VAL A 67 1.40 -8.12 4.95
CA VAL A 67 1.67 -7.57 3.62
C VAL A 67 0.47 -7.83 2.71
N ALA A 68 -0.22 -6.76 2.29
CA ALA A 68 -1.28 -6.83 1.28
C ALA A 68 -0.74 -6.58 -0.13
N SER A 69 0.18 -5.61 -0.27
CA SER A 69 0.91 -5.32 -1.50
C SER A 69 2.29 -4.73 -1.17
N HIS A 70 3.09 -4.36 -2.18
CA HIS A 70 4.46 -3.83 -1.96
C HIS A 70 4.53 -2.65 -0.99
N ASP A 71 3.55 -1.74 -1.09
CA ASP A 71 3.52 -0.49 -0.31
C ASP A 71 2.36 -0.48 0.67
N PHE A 72 1.56 -1.55 0.73
CA PHE A 72 0.33 -1.63 1.51
C PHE A 72 0.35 -2.80 2.48
N TYR A 73 -0.05 -2.51 3.70
CA TYR A 73 -0.09 -3.44 4.82
C TYR A 73 -1.45 -3.36 5.50
N THR A 74 -1.99 -4.47 5.96
CA THR A 74 -3.34 -4.50 6.54
C THR A 74 -3.39 -5.35 7.78
N ASP A 75 -4.16 -4.94 8.78
CA ASP A 75 -4.59 -5.78 9.88
C ASP A 75 -6.09 -6.10 9.69
N PRO A 76 -6.46 -7.32 9.28
CA PRO A 76 -7.84 -7.70 9.05
C PRO A 76 -8.71 -7.63 10.31
N ALA A 77 -8.13 -7.80 11.50
CA ALA A 77 -8.89 -7.86 12.76
C ALA A 77 -9.38 -6.47 13.20
N SER A 78 -8.53 -5.45 13.06
CA SER A 78 -8.88 -4.06 13.36
C SER A 78 -9.45 -3.30 12.15
N GLY A 79 -9.24 -3.83 10.94
CA GLY A 79 -9.55 -3.13 9.70
C GLY A 79 -8.52 -2.06 9.33
N LEU A 80 -7.39 -1.99 10.03
CA LEU A 80 -6.31 -1.03 9.75
C LEU A 80 -5.71 -1.31 8.37
N ALA A 81 -5.53 -0.25 7.59
CA ALA A 81 -4.69 -0.27 6.40
C ALA A 81 -3.57 0.75 6.57
N LEU A 82 -2.35 0.37 6.23
CA LEU A 82 -1.16 1.21 6.22
C LEU A 82 -0.61 1.26 4.80
N LYS A 83 -0.17 2.45 4.37
CA LYS A 83 0.58 2.63 3.14
C LYS A 83 1.91 3.29 3.45
N VAL A 84 3.00 2.74 2.91
CA VAL A 84 4.33 3.32 2.97
C VAL A 84 4.74 3.72 1.58
N VAL A 85 4.88 5.02 1.31
CA VAL A 85 5.22 5.57 -0.01
C VAL A 85 6.61 6.17 0.03
N ASP A 86 7.49 5.70 -0.85
CA ASP A 86 8.80 6.33 -1.06
C ASP A 86 8.65 7.71 -1.72
N GLN A 87 9.14 8.75 -1.05
CA GLN A 87 9.23 10.13 -1.53
C GLN A 87 10.70 10.59 -1.57
N GLY A 88 11.56 9.75 -2.16
CA GLY A 88 12.99 10.01 -2.28
C GLY A 88 13.74 9.84 -0.96
N ALA A 89 14.09 10.96 -0.31
CA ALA A 89 14.82 10.96 0.95
C ALA A 89 13.96 10.53 2.14
N VAL A 90 12.64 10.73 2.06
CA VAL A 90 11.68 10.40 3.11
C VAL A 90 10.65 9.38 2.62
N ARG A 91 10.03 8.68 3.57
CA ARG A 91 8.93 7.74 3.33
C ARG A 91 7.72 8.26 4.04
N GLU A 92 6.64 8.43 3.30
CA GLU A 92 5.35 8.82 3.87
C GLU A 92 4.63 7.57 4.36
N VAL A 93 4.19 7.58 5.62
CA VAL A 93 3.40 6.53 6.24
C VAL A 93 2.00 7.08 6.48
N ARG A 94 1.01 6.47 5.86
CA ARG A 94 -0.41 6.79 6.05
C ARG A 94 -1.15 5.60 6.62
N ALA A 95 -2.12 5.88 7.49
CA ALA A 95 -3.00 4.86 8.06
C ALA A 95 -4.47 5.21 7.86
N TRP A 96 -5.27 4.18 7.58
CA TRP A 96 -6.71 4.27 7.44
C TRP A 96 -7.41 3.24 8.32
N LEU A 97 -8.53 3.63 8.92
CA LEU A 97 -9.41 2.77 9.70
C LEU A 97 -10.86 2.97 9.27
N PRO A 98 -11.77 2.00 9.51
CA PRO A 98 -13.20 2.20 9.30
C PRO A 98 -13.71 3.47 9.99
N GLU A 99 -14.72 4.10 9.41
CA GLU A 99 -15.32 5.32 9.99
C GLU A 99 -15.71 5.11 11.47
N GLY A 100 -15.44 6.10 12.32
CA GLY A 100 -15.69 6.03 13.76
C GLY A 100 -14.67 5.21 14.57
N LYS A 101 -13.64 4.63 13.92
CA LYS A 101 -12.50 4.00 14.59
C LYS A 101 -11.30 4.94 14.62
N ALA A 102 -10.44 4.76 15.63
CA ALA A 102 -9.18 5.47 15.77
C ALA A 102 -8.09 4.47 16.18
N LEU A 103 -6.84 4.85 15.95
CA LEU A 103 -5.70 4.12 16.49
C LEU A 103 -5.76 4.21 18.02
N ASP A 104 -5.62 3.08 18.70
CA ASP A 104 -5.42 3.10 20.14
C ASP A 104 -4.04 3.67 20.50
N ALA A 105 -3.83 3.98 21.78
CA ALA A 105 -2.59 4.60 22.24
C ALA A 105 -1.37 3.73 21.96
N ALA A 106 -1.47 2.40 22.11
CA ALA A 106 -0.36 1.48 21.90
C ALA A 106 -0.01 1.34 20.41
N GLN A 107 -1.02 1.30 19.53
CA GLN A 107 -0.85 1.31 18.08
C GLN A 107 -0.17 2.60 17.63
N LEU A 108 -0.62 3.75 18.15
CA LEU A 108 -0.06 5.05 17.82
C LEU A 108 1.40 5.18 18.29
N GLU A 109 1.71 4.73 19.51
CA GLU A 109 3.09 4.73 20.02
C GLU A 109 4.00 3.81 19.22
N GLN A 110 3.53 2.61 18.85
CA GLN A 110 4.31 1.71 18.01
C GLN A 110 4.54 2.29 16.61
N LEU A 111 3.51 2.89 15.99
CA LEU A 111 3.64 3.58 14.70
C LEU A 111 4.72 4.67 14.77
N LYS A 112 4.60 5.58 15.74
CA LYS A 112 5.59 6.65 15.96
C LYS A 112 6.98 6.10 16.20
N GLY A 113 7.12 5.08 17.05
CA GLY A 113 8.40 4.44 17.36
C GLY A 113 9.03 3.70 16.16
N CYS A 114 8.22 3.25 15.19
CA CYS A 114 8.70 2.68 13.94
C CYS A 114 9.10 3.73 12.90
N ILE A 115 8.51 4.91 12.96
CA ILE A 115 8.78 6.01 12.02
C ILE A 115 10.07 6.75 12.42
N GLY A 116 10.38 6.82 13.71
CA GLY A 116 11.62 7.39 14.24
C GLY A 116 11.46 8.83 14.68
#